data_AF-A0A841VHR1-F1
#
_entry.id   AF-A0A841VHR1-F1
#
_cell.length_a   1.000
_cell.length_b   1.000
_cell.length_c   1.000
_cell.angle_alpha   90.00
_cell.angle_beta   90.00
_cell.angle_gamma   90.00
#
_symmetry.space_group_name_H-M   'P 1'
#
loop_
_entity.id
_entity.type
_entity.pdbx_description
1 polymer ?
#
loop_
_entity_poly.entity_id
_entity_poly.type
_entity_poly.pdbx_seq_one_letter_code
_entity_poly.pdbx_strand_id
1 'polypeptide(L)'
;MTDLSNYNPELADEEDNDEEQEEKVTFQYDPEKINIVTREPTIEQLLRRINEDALDLAPEFQRQANIWTLEAKGKLIESILIRIPLPAFYIDATNEDEWVVVDGLQRLSALKHFVIDKSLKLVGLEYLKELNNKTYEELERRYQRRILETQVTVYLIEKGTPLEVKYNIFKRINTGGVRLSNQELRHALNPGQATKLLANLASLPEFKRVVNLTPDKKKRMDDREFVLGFIAFYLISYKEYQDETRDSFLSKALFKVNSLCQEEIQSLE
;
A
#
# COMPACT_ATOMS: atom_id res chain seq x y z
N MET A 1 -15.43 -40.53 -17.41
CA MET A 1 -16.36 -39.47 -17.00
C MET A 1 -16.48 -39.58 -15.49
N THR A 2 -15.76 -38.74 -14.76
CA THR A 2 -15.83 -38.69 -13.30
C THR A 2 -16.88 -37.66 -12.95
N ASP A 3 -17.90 -38.09 -12.23
CA ASP A 3 -19.09 -37.33 -11.87
C ASP A 3 -18.74 -36.17 -10.93
N LEU A 4 -19.04 -34.93 -11.34
CA LEU A 4 -18.71 -33.67 -10.63
C LEU A 4 -19.89 -33.17 -9.77
N SER A 5 -20.79 -34.05 -9.34
CA SER A 5 -22.08 -33.67 -8.76
C SER A 5 -22.13 -33.55 -7.22
N ASN A 6 -20.98 -33.49 -6.53
CA ASN A 6 -20.95 -33.17 -5.09
C ASN A 6 -20.39 -31.76 -4.83
N TYR A 7 -21.16 -30.74 -5.24
CA TYR A 7 -21.02 -29.40 -4.68
C TYR A 7 -21.90 -29.34 -3.43
N ASN A 8 -21.28 -29.37 -2.24
CA ASN A 8 -21.97 -29.12 -0.98
C ASN A 8 -21.90 -27.60 -0.67
N PRO A 9 -23.01 -26.85 -0.74
CA PRO A 9 -23.01 -25.41 -0.49
C PRO A 9 -22.86 -25.03 0.99
N GLU A 10 -22.92 -26.00 1.92
CA GLU A 10 -22.86 -25.74 3.37
C GLU A 10 -21.44 -25.71 3.96
N LEU A 11 -20.39 -25.79 3.12
CA LEU A 11 -18.99 -25.60 3.53
C LEU A 11 -18.46 -24.18 3.26
N ALA A 12 -19.32 -23.24 2.86
CA ALA A 12 -18.91 -21.91 2.43
C ALA A 12 -18.93 -20.83 3.53
N ASP A 13 -19.39 -21.16 4.74
CA ASP A 13 -19.51 -20.24 5.88
C ASP A 13 -18.76 -20.76 7.12
N GLU A 14 -17.56 -21.31 6.95
CA GLU A 14 -16.59 -21.24 8.04
C GLU A 14 -16.06 -19.80 8.04
N GLU A 15 -16.39 -19.05 9.10
CA GLU A 15 -15.74 -17.79 9.42
C GLU A 15 -14.23 -18.00 9.24
N ASP A 16 -13.64 -17.35 8.23
CA ASP A 16 -12.19 -17.28 8.00
C ASP A 16 -11.60 -16.68 9.28
N ASN A 17 -11.32 -17.55 10.24
CA ASN A 17 -10.47 -17.26 11.37
C ASN A 17 -9.08 -17.17 10.74
N ASP A 18 -8.72 -15.97 10.27
CA ASP A 18 -7.40 -15.58 9.76
C ASP A 18 -6.36 -15.70 10.90
N GLU A 19 -6.25 -16.87 11.52
CA GLU A 19 -5.03 -17.29 12.18
C GLU A 19 -4.01 -17.54 11.07
N GLU A 20 -3.43 -16.44 10.56
CA GLU A 20 -2.20 -16.47 9.77
C GLU A 20 -1.21 -17.35 10.53
N GLN A 21 -1.01 -18.59 10.06
CA GLN A 21 0.08 -19.42 10.56
C GLN A 21 1.37 -18.64 10.31
N GLU A 22 2.02 -18.17 11.38
CA GLU A 22 3.30 -17.47 11.30
C GLU A 22 4.29 -18.38 10.55
N GLU A 23 4.55 -18.08 9.28
CA GLU A 23 5.58 -18.76 8.51
C GLU A 23 6.88 -18.67 9.30
N LYS A 24 7.54 -19.81 9.54
CA LYS A 24 8.84 -19.83 10.22
C LYS A 24 9.82 -19.00 9.38
N VAL A 25 10.12 -17.79 9.84
CA VAL A 25 11.07 -16.89 9.22
C VAL A 25 12.46 -17.55 9.27
N THR A 26 12.89 -18.13 8.16
CA THR A 26 14.25 -18.68 7.96
C THR A 26 15.28 -17.61 7.64
N PHE A 27 14.84 -16.35 7.45
CA PHE A 27 15.69 -15.21 7.13
C PHE A 27 16.61 -14.86 8.32
N GLN A 28 17.92 -14.98 8.12
CA GLN A 28 18.91 -14.44 9.05
C GLN A 28 18.97 -12.93 8.87
N TYR A 29 18.45 -12.22 9.86
CA TYR A 29 18.38 -10.77 9.90
C TYR A 29 19.77 -10.17 10.10
N ASP A 30 20.21 -9.35 9.16
CA ASP A 30 21.45 -8.58 9.25
C ASP A 30 21.12 -7.09 9.47
N PRO A 31 21.20 -6.58 10.72
CA PRO A 31 20.89 -5.20 11.03
C PRO A 31 21.76 -4.19 10.28
N GLU A 32 22.99 -4.57 9.86
CA GLU A 32 23.91 -3.67 9.18
C GLU A 32 23.45 -3.32 7.76
N LYS A 33 22.54 -4.13 7.19
CA LYS A 33 21.97 -3.88 5.85
C LYS A 33 20.75 -2.98 5.88
N ILE A 34 20.33 -2.48 7.04
CA ILE A 34 19.13 -1.66 7.18
C ILE A 34 19.51 -0.19 7.17
N ASN A 35 19.22 0.47 6.06
CA ASN A 35 19.47 1.90 5.94
C ASN A 35 18.14 2.67 6.07
N ILE A 36 17.85 3.10 7.31
CA ILE A 36 16.70 3.95 7.60
C ILE A 36 17.21 5.29 8.13
N VAL A 37 16.86 6.38 7.45
CA VAL A 37 17.25 7.74 7.81
C VAL A 37 16.03 8.54 8.26
N THR A 38 16.16 9.23 9.39
CA THR A 38 15.13 10.15 9.87
C THR A 38 15.30 11.52 9.22
N ARG A 39 14.22 12.07 8.70
CA ARG A 39 14.12 13.44 8.15
C ARG A 39 12.94 14.17 8.80
N GLU A 40 13.00 15.50 8.77
CA GLU A 40 11.94 16.36 9.31
C GLU A 40 11.46 17.37 8.26
N PRO A 41 10.90 16.92 7.12
CA PRO A 41 10.37 17.80 6.11
C PRO A 41 9.11 18.53 6.59
N THR A 42 8.79 19.64 5.93
CA THR A 42 7.50 20.30 6.08
C THR A 42 6.42 19.57 5.28
N ILE A 43 5.15 19.75 5.67
CA ILE A 43 4.00 19.29 4.88
C ILE A 43 4.07 19.84 3.45
N GLU A 44 4.48 21.09 3.26
CA GLU A 44 4.67 21.68 1.93
C GLU A 44 5.66 20.88 1.07
N GLN A 45 6.79 20.44 1.63
CA GLN A 45 7.78 19.65 0.89
C GLN A 45 7.23 18.29 0.47
N LEU A 46 6.47 17.62 1.34
CA LEU A 46 5.83 16.33 1.01
C LEU A 46 4.73 16.52 -0.05
N LEU A 47 3.88 17.53 0.11
CA LEU A 47 2.83 17.86 -0.86
C LEU A 47 3.39 18.24 -2.23
N ARG A 48 4.51 18.96 -2.28
CA ARG A 48 5.20 19.27 -3.54
C ARG A 48 5.67 18.00 -4.24
N ARG A 49 6.33 17.06 -3.54
CA ARG A 49 6.74 15.78 -4.14
C ARG A 49 5.55 14.97 -4.67
N ILE A 50 4.42 14.99 -3.97
CA ILE A 50 3.19 14.34 -4.44
C ILE A 50 2.69 14.98 -5.74
N ASN A 51 2.72 16.32 -5.83
CA ASN A 51 2.27 17.05 -7.02
C ASN A 51 3.21 16.91 -8.23
N GLU A 52 4.48 16.57 -7.98
CA GLU A 52 5.51 16.32 -8.99
C GLU A 52 5.60 14.84 -9.38
N ASP A 53 4.66 13.99 -8.90
CA ASP A 53 4.68 12.53 -9.06
C ASP A 53 5.98 11.85 -8.54
N ALA A 54 6.73 12.55 -7.68
CA ALA A 54 7.98 12.08 -7.07
C ALA A 54 7.79 11.42 -5.69
N LEU A 55 6.56 11.49 -5.16
CA LEU A 55 6.11 10.73 -4.00
C LEU A 55 4.80 10.05 -4.38
N ASP A 56 4.91 8.79 -4.77
CA ASP A 56 3.79 7.95 -5.10
C ASP A 56 3.01 7.61 -3.83
N LEU A 57 1.75 8.06 -3.82
CA LEU A 57 0.74 7.69 -2.84
C LEU A 57 0.14 6.31 -3.17
N ALA A 58 0.78 5.52 -4.02
CA ALA A 58 0.46 4.14 -4.38
C ALA A 58 -1.03 3.96 -4.78
N PRO A 59 -1.45 4.52 -5.95
CA PRO A 59 -2.83 4.62 -6.42
C PRO A 59 -3.64 3.33 -6.44
N GLU A 60 -2.98 2.18 -6.52
CA GLU A 60 -3.66 0.89 -6.47
C GLU A 60 -4.18 0.56 -5.05
N PHE A 61 -3.55 1.08 -3.99
CA PHE A 61 -4.09 1.08 -2.62
C PHE A 61 -4.98 2.28 -2.35
N GLN A 62 -4.97 3.34 -3.17
CA GLN A 62 -5.79 4.54 -2.95
C GLN A 62 -7.29 4.32 -3.07
N ARG A 63 -7.77 3.14 -3.50
CA ARG A 63 -9.19 2.81 -3.29
C ARG A 63 -9.53 2.69 -1.80
N GLN A 64 -8.51 2.49 -0.96
CA GLN A 64 -8.53 2.63 0.48
C GLN A 64 -8.31 4.08 0.96
N ALA A 65 -7.82 5.04 0.17
CA ALA A 65 -7.62 6.45 0.57
C ALA A 65 -8.93 7.21 0.90
N ASN A 66 -10.07 6.58 0.62
CA ASN A 66 -11.40 7.00 1.04
C ASN A 66 -11.96 6.21 2.24
N ILE A 67 -11.13 5.39 2.91
CA ILE A 67 -11.52 4.74 4.18
C ILE A 67 -11.76 5.80 5.24
N TRP A 68 -10.92 6.84 5.28
CA TRP A 68 -11.16 7.94 6.20
C TRP A 68 -12.42 8.70 5.81
N THR A 69 -13.36 8.73 6.76
CA THR A 69 -14.55 9.60 6.71
C THR A 69 -14.12 11.07 6.59
N LEU A 70 -15.02 11.92 6.10
CA LEU A 70 -14.76 13.37 6.04
C LEU A 70 -14.41 13.95 7.42
N GLU A 71 -15.00 13.40 8.48
CA GLU A 71 -14.73 13.77 9.87
C GLU A 71 -13.31 13.38 10.30
N ALA A 72 -12.84 12.17 9.97
CA ALA A 72 -11.47 11.74 10.26
C ALA A 72 -10.44 12.63 9.53
N LYS A 73 -10.72 12.98 8.27
CA LYS A 73 -9.91 13.93 7.50
C LYS A 73 -9.92 15.31 8.17
N GLY A 74 -11.08 15.79 8.62
CA GLY A 74 -11.24 17.05 9.36
C GLY A 74 -10.42 17.09 10.66
N LYS A 75 -10.47 16.03 11.46
CA LYS A 75 -9.72 15.90 12.72
C LYS A 75 -8.19 15.91 12.53
N LEU A 76 -7.70 15.35 11.43
CA LEU A 76 -6.28 15.48 11.08
C LEU A 76 -5.90 16.94 10.86
N ILE A 77 -6.67 17.66 10.03
CA ILE A 77 -6.39 19.08 9.78
C ILE A 77 -6.51 19.88 11.07
N GLU A 78 -7.50 19.59 11.91
CA GLU A 78 -7.64 20.19 13.24
C GLU A 78 -6.39 20.02 14.08
N SER A 79 -5.89 18.78 14.18
CA SER A 79 -4.69 18.42 14.94
C SER A 79 -3.50 19.29 14.54
N ILE A 80 -3.28 19.47 13.24
CA ILE A 80 -2.22 20.33 12.70
C ILE A 80 -2.45 21.79 13.11
N LEU A 81 -3.69 22.28 12.96
CA LEU A 81 -4.03 23.66 13.30
C LEU A 81 -3.85 23.96 14.79
N ILE A 82 -4.11 22.99 15.68
CA ILE A 82 -3.90 23.12 17.12
C ILE A 82 -2.52 22.61 17.60
N ARG A 83 -1.61 22.30 16.67
CA ARG A 83 -0.22 21.89 16.92
C ARG A 83 -0.07 20.56 17.70
N ILE A 84 -1.00 19.63 17.51
CA ILE A 84 -0.81 18.25 17.94
C ILE A 84 0.17 17.57 16.98
N PRO A 85 1.25 16.94 17.48
CA PRO A 85 2.19 16.20 16.66
C PRO A 85 1.50 15.08 15.88
N LEU A 86 1.86 14.93 14.62
CA LEU A 86 1.41 13.80 13.81
C LEU A 86 2.30 12.58 14.09
N PRO A 87 1.77 11.35 13.99
CA PRO A 87 2.61 10.17 13.94
C PRO A 87 3.64 10.26 12.82
N ALA A 88 4.74 9.53 12.92
CA ALA A 88 5.74 9.50 11.86
C ALA A 88 5.15 8.97 10.54
N PHE A 89 5.77 9.35 9.42
CA PHE A 89 5.54 8.76 8.12
C PHE A 89 6.68 7.80 7.80
N TYR A 90 6.36 6.74 7.08
CA TYR A 90 7.35 5.80 6.57
C TYR A 90 7.28 5.81 5.04
N ILE A 91 8.43 5.96 4.41
CA ILE A 91 8.55 6.11 2.95
C ILE A 91 9.69 5.22 2.46
N ASP A 92 9.44 4.46 1.41
CA ASP A 92 10.46 3.76 0.65
C ASP A 92 11.10 4.75 -0.34
N ALA A 93 12.37 5.05 -0.11
CA ALA A 93 13.22 5.91 -0.92
C ALA A 93 14.35 5.11 -1.59
N THR A 94 14.15 3.80 -1.81
CA THR A 94 15.12 2.97 -2.54
C THR A 94 15.22 3.37 -4.02
N ASN A 95 14.17 3.96 -4.60
CA ASN A 95 14.28 4.73 -5.83
C ASN A 95 14.38 6.22 -5.48
N GLU A 96 15.43 6.89 -5.94
CA GLU A 96 15.68 8.31 -5.61
C GLU A 96 14.70 9.25 -6.32
N ASP A 97 14.26 8.86 -7.52
CA ASP A 97 13.35 9.64 -8.36
C ASP A 97 11.89 9.45 -7.92
N GLU A 98 11.56 8.27 -7.42
CA GLU A 98 10.19 7.86 -7.10
C GLU A 98 10.12 7.26 -5.68
N TRP A 99 9.62 8.05 -4.74
CA TRP A 99 9.38 7.58 -3.38
C TRP A 99 8.02 6.92 -3.28
N VAL A 100 7.88 5.87 -2.45
CA VAL A 100 6.59 5.19 -2.22
C VAL A 100 6.19 5.32 -0.76
N VAL A 101 4.98 5.79 -0.50
CA VAL A 101 4.45 5.88 0.87
C VAL A 101 4.14 4.49 1.43
N VAL A 102 4.70 4.20 2.60
CA VAL A 102 4.52 2.93 3.33
C VAL A 102 3.45 3.06 4.40
N ASP A 103 3.52 4.15 5.15
CA ASP A 103 2.55 4.51 6.18
C ASP A 103 2.26 6.01 6.16
N GLY A 104 1.03 6.36 6.52
CA GLY A 104 0.51 7.72 6.46
C GLY A 104 -0.17 8.07 5.14
N LEU A 105 -0.48 7.07 4.31
CA LEU A 105 -1.22 7.25 3.06
C LEU A 105 -2.51 8.05 3.24
N GLN A 106 -3.34 7.68 4.23
CA GLN A 106 -4.60 8.40 4.51
C GLN A 106 -4.35 9.85 4.92
N ARG A 107 -3.28 10.09 5.69
CA ARG A 107 -2.91 11.41 6.19
C ARG A 107 -2.44 12.32 5.06
N LEU A 108 -1.53 11.84 4.22
CA LEU A 108 -1.06 12.58 3.03
C LEU A 108 -2.18 12.78 2.01
N SER A 109 -3.06 11.80 1.82
CA SER A 109 -4.22 11.92 0.94
C SER A 109 -5.20 12.98 1.44
N ALA A 110 -5.50 13.01 2.75
CA ALA A 110 -6.34 14.05 3.34
C ALA A 110 -5.74 15.45 3.17
N LEU A 111 -4.43 15.59 3.35
CA LEU A 111 -3.69 16.84 3.14
C LEU A 111 -3.72 17.27 1.67
N LYS A 112 -3.48 16.35 0.73
CA LYS A 112 -3.59 16.60 -0.72
C LYS A 112 -5.00 17.08 -1.08
N HIS A 113 -6.04 16.37 -0.63
CA HIS A 113 -7.43 16.73 -0.89
C HIS A 113 -7.80 18.12 -0.35
N PHE A 114 -7.25 18.49 0.81
CA PHE A 114 -7.54 19.79 1.43
C PHE A 114 -6.76 20.93 0.78
N VAL A 115 -5.45 20.76 0.63
CA VAL A 115 -4.51 21.84 0.27
C VAL A 115 -4.33 21.98 -1.24
N ILE A 116 -4.13 20.87 -1.94
CA ILE A 116 -3.85 20.86 -3.40
C ILE A 116 -5.16 20.82 -4.17
N ASP A 117 -5.95 19.77 -3.98
CA ASP A 117 -7.13 19.50 -4.80
C ASP A 117 -8.31 20.41 -4.42
N LYS A 118 -8.27 20.97 -3.20
CA LYS A 118 -9.31 21.85 -2.62
C LYS A 118 -10.70 21.22 -2.67
N SER A 119 -10.77 19.89 -2.63
CA SER A 119 -11.99 19.10 -2.71
C SER A 119 -12.58 18.75 -1.35
N LEU A 120 -11.82 18.97 -0.26
CA LEU A 120 -12.25 18.71 1.11
C LEU A 120 -12.73 19.99 1.81
N LYS A 121 -13.92 19.91 2.43
CA LYS A 121 -14.39 20.86 3.45
C LYS A 121 -14.20 20.27 4.83
N LEU A 122 -13.80 21.09 5.81
CA LEU A 122 -13.66 20.63 7.19
C LEU A 122 -15.01 20.32 7.79
N VAL A 123 -15.15 19.14 8.39
CA VAL A 123 -16.37 18.71 9.10
C VAL A 123 -15.96 17.92 10.35
N GLY A 124 -16.82 17.92 11.37
CA GLY A 124 -16.58 17.15 12.59
C GLY A 124 -15.45 17.67 13.49
N LEU A 125 -15.11 18.96 13.38
CA LEU A 125 -14.10 19.61 14.24
C LEU A 125 -14.60 19.71 15.69
N GLU A 126 -13.72 19.40 16.66
CA GLU A 126 -14.05 19.37 18.09
C GLU A 126 -13.72 20.69 18.80
N TYR A 127 -12.61 21.33 18.42
CA TYR A 127 -12.05 22.53 19.06
C TYR A 127 -12.26 23.79 18.20
N LEU A 128 -11.99 23.70 16.90
CA LEU A 128 -12.05 24.82 15.94
C LEU A 128 -13.37 24.80 15.16
N LYS A 129 -14.50 24.74 15.89
CA LYS A 129 -15.83 24.52 15.30
C LYS A 129 -16.22 25.59 14.29
N GLU A 130 -15.71 26.80 14.42
CA GLU A 130 -15.89 27.93 13.51
C GLU A 130 -15.26 27.71 12.13
N LEU A 131 -14.37 26.74 11.99
CA LEU A 131 -13.76 26.35 10.73
C LEU A 131 -14.53 25.25 9.99
N ASN A 132 -15.60 24.70 10.59
CA ASN A 132 -16.45 23.74 9.89
C ASN A 132 -17.04 24.36 8.61
N ASN A 133 -17.21 23.52 7.59
CA ASN A 133 -17.62 23.84 6.23
C ASN A 133 -16.66 24.72 5.42
N LYS A 134 -15.50 25.10 5.97
CA LYS A 134 -14.47 25.84 5.24
C LYS A 134 -13.58 24.92 4.43
N THR A 135 -13.26 25.36 3.23
CA THR A 135 -12.17 24.86 2.38
C THR A 135 -10.84 25.51 2.79
N TYR A 136 -9.73 25.02 2.25
CA TYR A 136 -8.40 25.58 2.51
C TYR A 136 -8.32 27.08 2.16
N GLU A 137 -8.95 27.51 1.06
CA GLU A 137 -8.91 28.90 0.60
C GLU A 137 -9.70 29.86 1.51
N GLU A 138 -10.71 29.36 2.20
CA GLU A 138 -11.55 30.12 3.14
C GLU A 138 -10.91 30.26 4.53
N LEU A 139 -9.79 29.59 4.78
CA LEU A 139 -9.01 29.74 5.99
C LEU A 139 -8.22 31.05 5.99
N GLU A 140 -8.08 31.67 7.15
CA GLU A 140 -7.16 32.79 7.32
C GLU A 140 -5.72 32.41 6.94
N ARG A 141 -4.96 33.36 6.38
CA ARG A 141 -3.57 33.12 5.94
C ARG A 141 -2.63 32.56 7.01
N ARG A 142 -2.92 32.78 8.30
CA ARG A 142 -2.15 32.19 9.41
C ARG A 142 -2.34 30.67 9.53
N TYR A 143 -3.53 30.17 9.23
CA TYR A 143 -3.85 28.74 9.29
C TYR A 143 -3.30 28.01 8.06
N GLN A 144 -3.42 28.61 6.87
CA GLN A 144 -2.81 28.10 5.66
C GLN A 144 -1.29 27.91 5.81
N ARG A 145 -0.60 28.95 6.31
CA ARG A 145 0.84 28.89 6.62
C ARG A 145 1.17 27.83 7.65
N ARG A 146 0.40 27.77 8.76
CA ARG A 146 0.59 26.75 9.80
C ARG A 146 0.54 25.34 9.24
N ILE A 147 -0.42 25.03 8.36
CA ILE A 147 -0.51 23.70 7.73
C ILE A 147 0.75 23.41 6.93
N LEU A 148 1.15 24.31 6.03
CA LEU A 148 2.29 24.12 5.12
C LEU A 148 3.64 24.01 5.85
N GLU A 149 3.85 24.84 6.87
CA GLU A 149 5.10 24.94 7.63
C GLU A 149 5.22 23.87 8.74
N THR A 150 4.18 23.08 8.98
CA THR A 150 4.23 22.00 9.98
C THR A 150 5.30 20.99 9.57
N GLN A 151 6.27 20.77 10.46
CA GLN A 151 7.29 19.73 10.30
C GLN A 151 6.77 18.40 10.80
N VAL A 152 7.12 17.32 10.09
CA VAL A 152 6.73 15.96 10.43
C VAL A 152 7.93 15.04 10.40
N THR A 153 7.95 14.04 11.27
CA THR A 153 8.99 13.01 11.26
C THR A 153 8.73 12.03 10.13
N VAL A 154 9.74 11.81 9.28
CA VAL A 154 9.71 10.85 8.18
C VAL A 154 10.88 9.90 8.31
N TYR A 155 10.60 8.60 8.33
CA TYR A 155 11.60 7.55 8.20
C TYR A 155 11.71 7.14 6.73
N LEU A 156 12.86 7.43 6.12
CA LEU A 156 13.18 7.05 4.76
C LEU A 156 13.93 5.72 4.76
N ILE A 157 13.38 4.71 4.09
CA ILE A 157 14.05 3.44 3.82
C ILE A 157 14.86 3.64 2.54
N GLU A 158 16.17 3.76 2.66
CA GLU A 158 17.07 4.07 1.55
C GLU A 158 17.62 2.81 0.87
N LYS A 159 18.27 3.02 -0.28
CA LYS A 159 19.01 1.97 -1.02
C LYS A 159 19.95 1.19 -0.09
N GLY A 160 20.03 -0.11 -0.34
CA GLY A 160 20.83 -1.05 0.46
C GLY A 160 19.98 -1.93 1.38
N THR A 161 18.75 -1.52 1.71
CA THR A 161 17.83 -2.33 2.52
C THR A 161 17.26 -3.51 1.71
N PRO A 162 17.47 -4.78 2.13
CA PRO A 162 16.95 -5.95 1.44
C PRO A 162 15.43 -5.95 1.35
N LEU A 163 14.86 -6.50 0.27
CA LEU A 163 13.42 -6.49 0.01
C LEU A 163 12.63 -7.20 1.11
N GLU A 164 13.15 -8.31 1.63
CA GLU A 164 12.56 -9.08 2.73
C GLU A 164 12.49 -8.25 4.01
N VAL A 165 13.50 -7.41 4.26
CA VAL A 165 13.51 -6.49 5.40
C VAL A 165 12.49 -5.38 5.19
N LYS A 166 12.41 -4.79 4.00
CA LYS A 166 11.37 -3.80 3.66
C LYS A 166 9.97 -4.38 3.89
N TYR A 167 9.71 -5.59 3.40
CA TYR A 167 8.45 -6.29 3.62
C TYR A 167 8.12 -6.44 5.11
N ASN A 168 9.08 -6.90 5.91
CA ASN A 168 8.90 -7.05 7.36
C ASN A 168 8.65 -5.71 8.07
N ILE A 169 9.37 -4.66 7.67
CA ILE A 169 9.16 -3.29 8.17
C ILE A 169 7.72 -2.85 7.86
N PHE A 170 7.27 -3.02 6.62
CA PHE A 170 5.93 -2.61 6.20
C PHE A 170 4.85 -3.40 6.94
N LYS A 171 5.00 -4.73 7.06
CA LYS A 171 4.07 -5.61 7.79
C LYS A 171 3.94 -5.21 9.26
N ARG A 172 5.04 -4.80 9.91
CA ARG A 172 5.05 -4.36 11.32
C ARG A 172 4.46 -2.97 11.52
N ILE A 173 4.72 -2.02 10.63
CA ILE A 173 4.23 -0.64 10.76
C ILE A 173 2.74 -0.53 10.45
N ASN A 174 2.25 -1.28 9.45
CA ASN A 174 0.85 -1.25 9.04
C ASN A 174 -0.13 -1.88 10.08
N THR A 175 0.33 -2.18 11.30
CA THR A 175 -0.47 -2.82 12.35
C THR A 175 -1.42 -1.88 13.08
N GLY A 176 -1.26 -0.55 12.98
CA GLY A 176 -2.09 0.44 13.68
C GLY A 176 -3.33 0.93 12.92
N GLY A 177 -3.51 0.52 11.66
CA GLY A 177 -4.64 0.90 10.78
C GLY A 177 -5.28 -0.30 10.10
N VAL A 178 -5.99 -0.08 9.00
CA VAL A 178 -6.47 -1.18 8.13
C VAL A 178 -5.24 -1.87 7.55
N ARG A 179 -4.93 -3.08 8.03
CA ARG A 179 -3.75 -3.84 7.59
C ARG A 179 -3.88 -4.16 6.11
N LEU A 180 -2.82 -3.93 5.34
CA LEU A 180 -2.70 -4.45 3.99
C LEU A 180 -2.63 -5.99 4.03
N SER A 181 -3.23 -6.67 3.05
CA SER A 181 -3.02 -8.11 2.84
C SER A 181 -1.56 -8.36 2.41
N ASN A 182 -1.10 -9.61 2.52
CA ASN A 182 0.24 -9.97 2.04
C ASN A 182 0.41 -9.66 0.54
N GLN A 183 -0.64 -9.86 -0.28
CA GLN A 183 -0.61 -9.49 -1.69
C GLN A 183 -0.59 -7.98 -1.91
N GLU A 184 -1.35 -7.22 -1.12
CA GLU A 184 -1.29 -5.77 -1.18
C GLU A 184 0.13 -5.26 -0.83
N LEU A 185 0.77 -5.82 0.20
CA LEU A 185 2.16 -5.55 0.54
C LEU A 185 3.13 -5.86 -0.61
N ARG A 186 3.03 -7.08 -1.19
CA ARG A 186 3.87 -7.52 -2.32
C ARG A 186 3.72 -6.60 -3.52
N HIS A 187 2.49 -6.19 -3.82
CA HIS A 187 2.21 -5.26 -4.90
C HIS A 187 2.86 -3.89 -4.65
N ALA A 188 2.80 -3.36 -3.43
CA ALA A 188 3.34 -2.04 -3.08
C ALA A 188 4.87 -1.99 -3.18
N LEU A 189 5.51 -3.09 -2.81
CA LEU A 189 6.97 -3.22 -2.77
C LEU A 189 7.59 -3.54 -4.13
N ASN A 190 6.79 -3.93 -5.11
CA ASN A 190 7.25 -4.34 -6.43
C ASN A 190 6.51 -3.57 -7.56
N PRO A 191 6.50 -2.22 -7.54
CA PRO A 191 5.86 -1.45 -8.61
C PRO A 191 6.53 -1.74 -9.96
N GLY A 192 5.77 -1.68 -11.05
CA GLY A 192 6.32 -1.82 -12.39
C GLY A 192 5.44 -2.62 -13.35
N GLN A 193 6.08 -3.36 -14.25
CA GLN A 193 5.39 -4.18 -15.26
C GLN A 193 4.74 -5.43 -14.66
N ALA A 194 5.29 -5.97 -13.57
CA ALA A 194 4.74 -7.14 -12.89
C ALA A 194 3.32 -6.88 -12.37
N THR A 195 3.10 -5.75 -11.69
CA THR A 195 1.79 -5.39 -11.15
C THR A 195 0.75 -5.17 -12.25
N LYS A 196 1.17 -4.56 -13.36
CA LYS A 196 0.34 -4.37 -14.57
C LYS A 196 -0.05 -5.71 -15.20
N LEU A 197 0.90 -6.62 -15.37
CA LEU A 197 0.67 -7.96 -15.89
C LEU A 197 -0.35 -8.73 -15.03
N LEU A 198 -0.17 -8.72 -13.70
CA LEU A 198 -1.11 -9.38 -12.79
C LEU A 198 -2.53 -8.80 -12.92
N ALA A 199 -2.65 -7.48 -13.01
CA ALA A 199 -3.94 -6.83 -13.19
C ALA A 199 -4.59 -7.18 -14.54
N ASN A 200 -3.81 -7.24 -15.62
CA ASN A 200 -4.28 -7.60 -16.95
C ASN A 200 -4.82 -9.04 -16.96
N LEU A 201 -4.04 -9.99 -16.47
CA LEU A 201 -4.41 -11.41 -16.42
C LEU A 201 -5.64 -11.65 -15.51
N ALA A 202 -5.69 -11.01 -14.34
CA ALA A 202 -6.86 -11.08 -13.45
C ALA A 202 -8.13 -10.48 -14.08
N SER A 203 -7.96 -9.61 -15.09
CA SER A 203 -9.06 -8.96 -15.79
C SER A 203 -9.68 -9.83 -16.89
N LEU A 204 -9.01 -10.91 -17.31
CA LEU A 204 -9.43 -11.78 -18.41
C LEU A 204 -10.81 -12.40 -18.15
N PRO A 205 -11.70 -12.46 -19.16
CA PRO A 205 -13.02 -13.08 -19.03
C PRO A 205 -12.96 -14.56 -18.57
N GLU A 206 -11.96 -15.30 -19.02
CA GLU A 206 -11.69 -16.69 -18.68
C GLU A 206 -11.37 -16.82 -17.18
N PHE A 207 -10.45 -15.98 -16.70
CA PHE A 207 -10.08 -15.96 -15.28
C PHE A 207 -11.29 -15.62 -14.40
N LYS A 208 -12.01 -14.54 -14.73
CA LYS A 208 -13.21 -14.09 -13.97
C LYS A 208 -14.34 -15.13 -13.94
N ARG A 209 -14.41 -16.02 -14.92
CA ARG A 209 -15.42 -17.08 -15.00
C ARG A 209 -15.11 -18.23 -14.04
N VAL A 210 -13.84 -18.52 -13.82
CA VAL A 210 -13.38 -19.63 -12.96
C VAL A 210 -13.14 -19.16 -11.52
N VAL A 211 -12.60 -17.96 -11.36
CA VAL A 211 -12.26 -17.38 -10.05
C VAL A 211 -13.40 -16.45 -9.60
N ASN A 212 -14.30 -17.01 -8.79
CA ASN A 212 -15.43 -16.29 -8.23
C ASN A 212 -15.09 -15.69 -6.86
N LEU A 213 -14.54 -14.48 -6.86
CA LEU A 213 -14.22 -13.74 -5.64
C LEU A 213 -15.28 -12.66 -5.35
N THR A 214 -15.58 -12.49 -4.06
CA THR A 214 -16.43 -11.39 -3.57
C THR A 214 -15.79 -10.03 -3.92
N PRO A 215 -16.58 -8.95 -3.99
CA PRO A 215 -16.03 -7.61 -4.22
C PRO A 215 -14.96 -7.23 -3.20
N ASP A 216 -15.08 -7.67 -1.95
CA ASP A 216 -14.11 -7.35 -0.91
C ASP A 216 -12.81 -8.16 -1.05
N LYS A 217 -12.87 -9.46 -1.37
CA LYS A 217 -11.65 -10.25 -1.69
C LYS A 217 -10.92 -9.70 -2.93
N LYS A 218 -11.66 -9.26 -3.96
CA LYS A 218 -11.06 -8.56 -5.13
C LYS A 218 -10.41 -7.24 -4.75
N LYS A 219 -11.00 -6.47 -3.83
CA LYS A 219 -10.37 -5.23 -3.32
C LYS A 219 -9.05 -5.53 -2.60
N ARG A 220 -8.94 -6.67 -1.93
CA ARG A 220 -7.73 -7.15 -1.23
C ARG A 220 -6.69 -7.79 -2.14
N MET A 221 -6.92 -7.75 -3.46
CA MET A 221 -6.05 -8.24 -4.52
C MET A 221 -5.90 -9.77 -4.56
N ASP A 222 -6.82 -10.53 -3.98
CA ASP A 222 -6.78 -12.00 -3.98
C ASP A 222 -6.75 -12.56 -5.42
N ASP A 223 -7.44 -11.91 -6.36
CA ASP A 223 -7.43 -12.25 -7.78
C ASP A 223 -6.00 -12.20 -8.36
N ARG A 224 -5.26 -11.15 -8.06
CA ARG A 224 -3.86 -10.98 -8.48
C ARG A 224 -2.94 -11.97 -7.78
N GLU A 225 -3.23 -12.35 -6.54
CA GLU A 225 -2.45 -13.38 -5.83
C GLU A 225 -2.57 -14.75 -6.49
N PHE A 226 -3.78 -15.14 -6.97
CA PHE A 226 -3.94 -16.38 -7.73
C PHE A 226 -3.13 -16.38 -9.03
N VAL A 227 -3.18 -15.28 -9.78
CA VAL A 227 -2.35 -15.11 -10.98
C VAL A 227 -0.86 -15.19 -10.63
N LEU A 228 -0.44 -14.51 -9.57
CA LEU A 228 0.95 -14.53 -9.11
C LEU A 228 1.41 -15.93 -8.72
N GLY A 229 0.56 -16.72 -8.06
CA GLY A 229 0.83 -18.11 -7.73
C GLY A 229 1.16 -18.93 -8.98
N PHE A 230 0.36 -18.80 -10.04
CA PHE A 230 0.63 -19.46 -11.31
C PHE A 230 1.97 -18.99 -11.92
N ILE A 231 2.18 -17.68 -12.03
CA ILE A 231 3.40 -17.11 -12.60
C ILE A 231 4.65 -17.55 -11.82
N ALA A 232 4.57 -17.61 -10.50
CA ALA A 232 5.69 -18.02 -9.66
C ALA A 232 6.13 -19.45 -9.97
N PHE A 233 5.20 -20.40 -10.07
CA PHE A 233 5.53 -21.78 -10.44
C PHE A 233 5.87 -21.96 -11.92
N TYR A 234 5.42 -21.05 -12.78
CA TYR A 234 5.81 -21.04 -14.19
C TYR A 234 7.27 -20.56 -14.37
N LEU A 235 7.69 -19.54 -13.63
CA LEU A 235 9.00 -18.90 -13.78
C LEU A 235 10.09 -19.47 -12.87
N ILE A 236 9.73 -20.08 -11.74
CA ILE A 236 10.66 -20.58 -10.72
C ILE A 236 10.37 -22.06 -10.48
N SER A 237 11.42 -22.86 -10.34
CA SER A 237 11.26 -24.30 -10.10
C SER A 237 10.54 -24.55 -8.78
N TYR A 238 9.56 -25.46 -8.78
CA TYR A 238 8.88 -25.90 -7.55
C TYR A 238 9.83 -26.45 -6.47
N LYS A 239 11.05 -26.84 -6.84
CA LYS A 239 12.08 -27.28 -5.89
C LYS A 239 12.58 -26.14 -5.00
N GLU A 240 12.65 -24.92 -5.53
CA GLU A 240 13.06 -23.74 -4.77
C GLU A 240 12.01 -23.34 -3.72
N TYR A 241 10.74 -23.70 -3.93
CA TYR A 241 9.68 -23.46 -2.95
C TYR A 241 9.86 -24.28 -1.66
N GLN A 242 10.59 -25.40 -1.69
CA GLN A 242 10.74 -26.27 -0.51
C GLN A 242 11.54 -25.63 0.62
N ASP A 243 12.41 -24.67 0.29
CA ASP A 243 13.33 -24.02 1.22
C ASP A 243 12.92 -22.57 1.56
N GLU A 244 11.87 -22.04 0.92
CA GLU A 244 11.42 -20.65 1.04
C GLU A 244 9.99 -20.59 1.61
N THR A 245 9.64 -19.46 2.21
CA THR A 245 8.25 -19.20 2.60
C THR A 245 7.41 -18.77 1.39
N ARG A 246 6.08 -18.87 1.46
CA ARG A 246 5.22 -18.47 0.33
C ARG A 246 5.41 -17.01 -0.02
N ASP A 247 5.53 -16.15 0.97
CA ASP A 247 5.75 -14.72 0.75
C ASP A 247 7.08 -14.43 0.04
N SER A 248 8.16 -15.10 0.43
CA SER A 248 9.47 -15.00 -0.25
C SER A 248 9.36 -15.44 -1.71
N PHE A 249 8.76 -16.62 -1.94
CA PHE A 249 8.66 -17.22 -3.26
C PHE A 249 7.85 -16.35 -4.24
N LEU A 250 6.69 -15.84 -3.80
CA LEU A 250 5.84 -14.96 -4.62
C LEU A 250 6.50 -13.58 -4.85
N SER A 251 7.20 -13.04 -3.86
CA SER A 251 7.94 -11.78 -4.00
C SER A 251 9.11 -11.91 -5.00
N LYS A 252 9.84 -13.02 -4.96
CA LYS A 252 10.90 -13.36 -5.91
C LYS A 252 10.37 -13.45 -7.34
N ALA A 253 9.18 -14.03 -7.52
CA ALA A 253 8.51 -14.08 -8.82
C ALA A 253 8.20 -12.67 -9.35
N LEU A 254 7.63 -11.78 -8.53
CA LEU A 254 7.36 -10.38 -8.92
C LEU A 254 8.63 -9.65 -9.35
N PHE A 255 9.71 -9.80 -8.58
CA PHE A 255 11.00 -9.20 -8.92
C PHE A 255 11.54 -9.71 -10.26
N LYS A 256 11.44 -11.03 -10.50
CA LYS A 256 11.83 -11.63 -11.77
C LYS A 256 11.00 -11.09 -12.92
N VAL A 257 9.68 -11.01 -12.77
CA VAL A 257 8.78 -10.43 -13.78
C VAL A 257 9.15 -8.97 -14.07
N ASN A 258 9.47 -8.16 -13.07
CA ASN A 258 9.91 -6.78 -13.28
C ASN A 258 11.25 -6.66 -14.04
N SER A 259 12.02 -7.75 -14.12
CA SER A 259 13.29 -7.81 -14.84
C SER A 259 13.19 -8.40 -16.25
N LEU A 260 12.01 -8.92 -16.65
CA LEU A 260 11.79 -9.53 -17.96
C LEU A 260 11.73 -8.49 -19.08
N CYS A 261 12.07 -8.88 -20.30
CA CYS A 261 11.83 -8.04 -21.48
C CYS A 261 10.36 -8.12 -21.93
N GLN A 262 9.95 -7.24 -22.85
CA GLN A 262 8.56 -7.19 -23.33
C GLN A 262 8.13 -8.48 -24.05
N GLU A 263 9.04 -9.15 -24.77
CA GLU A 263 8.74 -10.41 -25.46
C GLU A 263 8.46 -11.54 -24.46
N GLU A 264 9.25 -11.60 -23.38
CA GLU A 264 9.04 -12.57 -22.30
C GLU A 264 7.72 -12.32 -21.57
N ILE A 265 7.33 -11.05 -21.35
CA ILE A 265 6.03 -10.71 -20.76
C ILE A 265 4.88 -11.15 -21.67
N GLN A 266 4.96 -10.90 -22.97
CA GLN A 266 3.92 -11.32 -23.91
C GLN A 266 3.75 -12.84 -23.94
N SER A 267 4.81 -13.61 -23.67
CA SER A 267 4.70 -15.07 -23.58
C SER A 267 3.93 -15.56 -22.33
N LEU A 268 3.73 -14.68 -21.34
CA LEU A 268 2.97 -14.94 -20.12
C LEU A 268 1.50 -14.49 -20.23
N GLU A 269 1.13 -13.72 -21.27
CA GLU A 269 -0.23 -13.24 -21.55
C GLU A 269 -1.05 -14.25 -22.39
#